data_AF-A0A944AGA7-F1
#
_entry.id   AF-A0A944AGA7-F1
#
_cell.length_a   1.000
_cell.length_b   1.000
_cell.length_c   1.000
_cell.angle_alpha   90.00
_cell.angle_beta   90.00
_cell.angle_gamma   90.00
#
_symmetry.space_group_name_H-M   'P 1'
#
loop_
_entity.id
_entity.type
_entity.pdbx_description
1 polymer ?
#
loop_
_entity_poly.entity_id
_entity_poly.type
_entity_poly.pdbx_seq_one_letter_code
_entity_poly.pdbx_strand_id
1 'polypeptide(L)'
;EVELESGRALQRTDFPEEYFVEGSVCLDGQIYVLTWRDGKVFRYSPDGLGLLGESDYPREGWGITSDGKYLYASDGSAHIYVMDKDLRLKKKLTVRREGKLVHWLNELEFIDGKIWANVYVTDRIVVIDPSDGKVCAEVDCSGIYPRSQRRIEDDVLNGIAFDSASGKIYLTGKNWPCLYEISIEGIRPGRRK
;
A
#
# COMPACT_ATOMS: atom_id res chain seq x y z
N GLU A 1 -7.87 12.01 -6.83
CA GLU A 1 -8.95 11.18 -7.40
C GLU A 1 -8.61 10.86 -8.85
N VAL A 2 -8.85 9.63 -9.31
CA VAL A 2 -8.55 9.17 -10.68
C VAL A 2 -9.79 8.47 -11.24
N GLU A 3 -10.15 8.79 -12.48
CA GLU A 3 -11.22 8.12 -13.21
C GLU A 3 -10.75 6.73 -13.67
N LEU A 4 -11.38 5.68 -13.16
CA LEU A 4 -10.90 4.29 -13.31
C LEU A 4 -10.80 3.84 -14.78
N GLU A 5 -11.78 4.21 -15.61
CA GLU A 5 -11.87 3.78 -17.01
C GLU A 5 -10.76 4.39 -17.89
N SER A 6 -10.39 5.64 -17.62
CA SER A 6 -9.45 6.41 -18.45
C SER A 6 -8.06 6.55 -17.85
N GLY A 7 -7.92 6.32 -16.54
CA GLY A 7 -6.71 6.64 -15.77
C GLY A 7 -6.46 8.15 -15.60
N ARG A 8 -7.42 9.00 -16.01
CA ARG A 8 -7.27 10.46 -15.93
C ARG A 8 -7.40 10.94 -14.49
N ALA A 9 -6.42 11.71 -14.03
CA ALA A 9 -6.52 12.39 -12.74
C ALA A 9 -7.66 13.44 -12.79
N LEU A 10 -8.63 13.30 -11.89
CA LEU A 10 -9.72 14.27 -11.70
C LEU A 10 -9.31 15.39 -10.74
N GLN A 11 -8.50 15.04 -9.74
CA GLN A 11 -7.92 15.96 -8.78
C GLN A 11 -6.45 15.61 -8.59
N ARG A 12 -5.61 16.64 -8.57
CA ARG A 12 -4.17 16.55 -8.35
C ARG A 12 -3.73 17.71 -7.46
N THR A 13 -2.78 17.44 -6.59
CA THR A 13 -2.00 18.45 -5.89
C THR A 13 -0.53 18.09 -6.06
N ASP A 14 0.33 19.09 -6.12
CA ASP A 14 1.76 18.89 -6.24
C ASP A 14 2.42 19.04 -4.85
N PHE A 15 3.49 18.28 -4.65
CA PHE A 15 4.32 18.37 -3.44
C PHE A 15 5.53 19.25 -3.73
N PRO A 16 6.10 19.92 -2.71
CA PRO A 16 7.39 20.58 -2.84
C PRO A 16 8.45 19.60 -3.36
N GLU A 17 9.31 20.05 -4.27
CA GLU A 17 10.28 19.20 -5.00
C GLU A 17 11.29 18.51 -4.08
N GLU A 18 11.51 19.04 -2.88
CA GLU A 18 12.39 18.43 -1.88
C GLU A 18 11.84 17.13 -1.28
N TYR A 19 10.53 16.86 -1.40
CA TYR A 19 9.90 15.68 -0.82
C TYR A 19 9.65 14.60 -1.86
N PHE A 20 10.11 13.39 -1.58
CA PHE A 20 9.74 12.22 -2.37
C PHE A 20 8.57 11.49 -1.69
N VAL A 21 7.36 11.66 -2.22
CA VAL A 21 6.16 11.02 -1.68
C VAL A 21 6.07 9.55 -2.04
N GLU A 22 5.54 8.75 -1.13
CA GLU A 22 5.39 7.30 -1.26
C GLU A 22 3.91 6.92 -0.99
N GLY A 23 3.65 5.94 -0.12
CA GLY A 23 2.33 5.39 0.13
C GLY A 23 1.33 6.41 0.67
N SER A 24 0.05 6.17 0.37
CA SER A 24 -1.05 6.98 0.87
C SER A 24 -2.27 6.16 1.28
N VAL A 25 -3.02 6.64 2.28
CA VAL A 25 -4.27 6.01 2.74
C VAL A 25 -5.26 7.04 3.26
N CYS A 26 -6.56 6.77 3.08
CA CYS A 26 -7.62 7.56 3.71
C CYS A 26 -8.05 6.93 5.05
N LEU A 27 -8.08 7.73 6.13
CA LEU A 27 -8.61 7.35 7.44
C LEU A 27 -9.26 8.57 8.10
N ASP A 28 -10.44 8.40 8.71
CA ASP A 28 -11.17 9.47 9.43
C ASP A 28 -11.34 10.77 8.61
N GLY A 29 -11.54 10.66 7.30
CA GLY A 29 -11.71 11.82 6.41
C GLY A 29 -10.41 12.59 6.12
N GLN A 30 -9.25 11.95 6.30
CA GLN A 30 -7.94 12.53 6.00
C GLN A 30 -7.14 11.56 5.14
N ILE A 31 -6.48 12.08 4.11
CA ILE A 31 -5.49 11.34 3.34
C ILE A 31 -4.13 11.54 4.00
N TYR A 32 -3.54 10.46 4.47
CA TYR A 32 -2.16 10.41 4.97
C TYR A 32 -1.25 10.07 3.80
N VAL A 33 -0.17 10.83 3.63
CA VAL A 33 0.85 10.60 2.58
C VAL A 33 2.22 10.55 3.25
N LEU A 34 2.91 9.42 3.10
CA LEU A 34 4.27 9.24 3.60
C LEU A 34 5.29 9.91 2.68
N THR A 35 6.43 10.32 3.23
CA THR A 35 7.65 10.59 2.43
C THR A 35 8.68 9.49 2.61
N TRP A 36 9.53 9.30 1.60
CA TRP A 36 10.51 8.22 1.59
C TRP A 36 11.55 8.38 2.70
N ARG A 37 12.43 9.38 2.62
CA ARG A 37 13.55 9.58 3.56
C ARG A 37 13.46 10.88 4.35
N ASP A 38 12.50 11.72 4.02
CA ASP A 38 12.40 13.08 4.57
C ASP A 38 11.82 13.08 5.99
N GLY A 39 11.28 11.94 6.44
CA GLY A 39 10.78 11.76 7.80
C GLY A 39 9.53 12.59 8.08
N LYS A 40 8.63 12.69 7.10
CA LYS A 40 7.40 13.47 7.17
C LYS A 40 6.19 12.64 6.80
N VAL A 41 5.05 13.00 7.36
CA VAL A 41 3.72 12.60 6.89
C VAL A 41 2.88 13.84 6.69
N PHE A 42 2.32 13.97 5.50
CA PHE A 42 1.36 15.02 5.18
C PHE A 42 -0.06 14.50 5.33
N ARG A 43 -0.95 15.36 5.79
CA ARG A 43 -2.40 15.10 5.84
C ARG A 43 -3.12 16.05 4.90
N TYR A 44 -3.98 15.50 4.04
CA TYR A 44 -4.79 16.26 3.09
C TYR A 44 -6.28 15.98 3.29
N SER A 45 -7.10 16.96 2.94
CA SER A 45 -8.53 16.79 2.76
C SER A 45 -8.78 15.93 1.52
N PRO A 46 -9.60 14.86 1.59
CA PRO A 46 -10.04 14.16 0.38
C PRO A 46 -10.90 15.07 -0.51
N ASP A 47 -11.59 16.05 0.08
CA ASP A 47 -12.34 17.08 -0.63
C ASP A 47 -11.37 18.18 -1.07
N GLY A 48 -10.99 18.17 -2.37
CA GLY A 48 -10.19 19.22 -2.99
C GLY A 48 -8.69 19.17 -2.71
N LEU A 49 -8.18 18.15 -2.01
CA LEU A 49 -6.74 17.96 -1.73
C LEU A 49 -6.07 19.17 -1.03
N GLY A 50 -6.83 19.85 -0.16
CA GLY A 50 -6.28 20.92 0.68
C GLY A 50 -5.38 20.36 1.78
N LEU A 51 -4.17 20.91 1.95
CA LEU A 51 -3.24 20.51 3.02
C LEU A 51 -3.85 20.83 4.39
N LEU A 52 -4.01 19.81 5.23
CA LEU A 52 -4.48 19.92 6.61
C LEU A 52 -3.32 20.10 7.60
N GLY A 53 -2.13 19.62 7.24
CA GLY A 53 -0.89 19.83 7.99
C GLY A 53 0.12 18.71 7.79
N GLU A 54 1.26 18.85 8.44
CA GLU A 54 2.34 17.87 8.44
C GLU A 54 2.66 17.37 9.85
N SER A 55 3.37 16.26 9.94
CA SER A 55 3.88 15.72 11.21
C SER A 55 5.20 15.00 10.96
N ASP A 56 6.07 15.03 11.97
CA ASP A 56 7.32 14.28 11.92
C ASP A 56 7.06 12.78 11.98
N TYR A 57 7.83 12.03 11.20
CA TYR A 57 7.74 10.60 11.05
C TYR A 57 9.15 10.00 11.11
N PRO A 58 9.56 9.40 12.23
CA PRO A 58 10.97 9.10 12.51
C PRO A 58 11.47 7.83 11.80
N ARG A 59 10.90 7.47 10.65
CA ARG A 59 11.17 6.25 9.87
C ARG A 59 11.18 6.60 8.38
N GLU A 60 11.77 5.75 7.56
CA GLU A 60 11.46 5.79 6.13
C GLU A 60 9.98 5.43 5.92
N GLY A 61 9.33 6.06 4.95
CA GLY A 61 7.95 5.77 4.58
C GLY A 61 7.89 5.09 3.23
N TRP A 62 7.35 3.88 3.18
CA TRP A 62 7.14 3.13 1.94
C TRP A 62 5.64 3.00 1.69
N GLY A 63 5.01 1.88 2.02
CA GLY A 63 3.56 1.72 1.90
C GLY A 63 2.79 2.09 3.16
N ILE A 64 1.52 2.45 3.01
CA ILE A 64 0.60 2.68 4.13
C ILE A 64 -0.83 2.23 3.79
N THR A 65 -1.49 1.57 4.73
CA THR A 65 -2.91 1.20 4.62
C THR A 65 -3.61 1.30 5.98
N SER A 66 -4.91 0.99 6.05
CA SER A 66 -5.69 1.07 7.28
C SER A 66 -6.77 -0.01 7.35
N ASP A 67 -7.02 -0.49 8.58
CA ASP A 67 -8.20 -1.33 8.89
C ASP A 67 -9.46 -0.50 9.24
N GLY A 68 -9.41 0.82 9.02
CA GLY A 68 -10.44 1.78 9.43
C GLY A 68 -10.30 2.27 10.87
N LYS A 69 -9.30 1.82 11.63
CA LYS A 69 -9.03 2.25 13.00
C LYS A 69 -7.56 2.60 13.24
N TYR A 70 -6.66 1.78 12.72
CA TYR A 70 -5.22 1.95 12.83
C TYR A 70 -4.61 2.11 11.45
N LEU A 71 -3.48 2.81 11.42
CA LEU A 71 -2.60 2.89 10.25
C LEU A 71 -1.57 1.78 10.33
N TYR A 72 -1.25 1.18 9.19
CA TYR A 72 -0.22 0.16 9.03
C TYR A 72 0.77 0.69 7.99
N ALA A 73 2.03 0.88 8.37
CA ALA A 73 3.06 1.39 7.47
C ALA A 73 4.24 0.42 7.35
N SER A 74 4.83 0.35 6.15
CA SER A 74 6.09 -0.33 5.87
C SER A 74 7.22 0.69 5.66
N ASP A 75 8.46 0.21 5.76
CA ASP A 75 9.69 1.00 5.58
C ASP A 75 10.74 0.24 4.76
N GLY A 76 10.32 -0.76 3.97
CA GLY A 76 11.23 -1.66 3.25
C GLY A 76 11.93 -2.72 4.12
N SER A 77 11.85 -2.63 5.45
CA SER A 77 12.35 -3.68 6.34
C SER A 77 11.40 -4.88 6.41
N ALA A 78 11.61 -5.76 7.39
CA ALA A 78 10.68 -6.85 7.71
C ALA A 78 9.63 -6.44 8.76
N HIS A 79 9.41 -5.15 8.96
CA HIS A 79 8.50 -4.63 9.96
C HIS A 79 7.28 -3.95 9.34
N ILE A 80 6.14 -4.11 10.02
CA ILE A 80 4.95 -3.27 9.81
C ILE A 80 4.67 -2.52 11.10
N TYR A 81 4.53 -1.21 11.01
CA TYR A 81 4.29 -0.33 12.14
C TYR A 81 2.80 -0.02 12.22
N VAL A 82 2.18 -0.43 13.32
CA VAL A 82 0.77 -0.16 13.62
C VAL A 82 0.71 1.11 14.46
N MET A 83 -0.01 2.11 13.97
CA MET A 83 -0.11 3.44 14.59
C MET A 83 -1.57 3.85 14.77
N ASP A 84 -1.84 4.72 15.76
CA ASP A 84 -3.12 5.44 15.78
C ASP A 84 -3.14 6.56 14.74
N LYS A 85 -4.30 7.24 14.60
CA LYS A 85 -4.50 8.36 13.69
C LYS A 85 -3.59 9.58 13.96
N ASP A 86 -3.02 9.66 15.16
CA ASP A 86 -2.05 10.69 15.55
C ASP A 86 -0.59 10.23 15.29
N LEU A 87 -0.42 9.16 14.51
CA LEU A 87 0.87 8.55 14.14
C LEU A 87 1.67 8.00 15.34
N ARG A 88 1.02 7.77 16.49
CA ARG A 88 1.68 7.18 17.66
C ARG A 88 1.76 5.67 17.48
N LEU A 89 2.98 5.15 17.52
CA LEU A 89 3.26 3.71 17.45
C LEU A 89 2.53 2.95 18.56
N LYS A 90 1.76 1.93 18.18
CA LYS A 90 1.07 1.00 19.08
C LYS A 90 1.71 -0.37 19.09
N LYS A 91 2.13 -0.85 17.92
CA LYS A 91 2.70 -2.19 17.76
C LYS A 91 3.68 -2.20 16.60
N LYS A 92 4.74 -2.99 16.73
CA LYS A 92 5.62 -3.34 15.62
C LYS A 92 5.45 -4.83 15.31
N LEU A 93 4.95 -5.14 14.12
CA LEU A 93 4.87 -6.51 13.62
C LEU A 93 6.20 -6.88 12.96
N THR A 94 6.65 -8.12 13.16
CA THR A 94 7.80 -8.65 12.42
C THR A 94 7.29 -9.70 11.46
N VAL A 95 7.38 -9.42 10.16
CA VAL A 95 6.80 -10.25 9.12
C VAL A 95 7.67 -11.47 8.88
N ARG A 96 7.04 -12.64 8.97
CA ARG A 96 7.74 -13.93 8.80
C ARG A 96 6.97 -14.88 7.92
N ARG A 97 7.70 -15.55 7.02
CA ARG A 97 7.24 -16.73 6.29
C ARG A 97 8.06 -17.92 6.76
N GLU A 98 7.39 -18.94 7.29
CA GLU A 98 8.05 -20.17 7.76
C GLU A 98 9.23 -19.89 8.72
N GLY A 99 9.05 -18.90 9.61
CA GLY A 99 10.07 -18.47 10.58
C GLY A 99 11.12 -17.49 10.04
N LYS A 100 11.26 -17.35 8.71
CA LYS A 100 12.23 -16.44 8.07
C LYS A 100 11.63 -15.05 7.88
N LEU A 101 12.45 -14.01 8.05
CA LEU A 101 12.05 -12.63 7.82
C LEU A 101 11.71 -12.41 6.34
N VAL A 102 10.65 -11.64 6.10
CA VAL A 102 10.31 -11.15 4.76
C VAL A 102 10.65 -9.66 4.72
N HIS A 103 11.69 -9.31 3.97
CA HIS A 103 12.14 -7.93 3.77
C HIS A 103 11.49 -7.32 2.53
N TRP A 104 11.76 -6.04 2.29
CA TRP A 104 11.35 -5.30 1.10
C TRP A 104 9.83 -5.16 0.98
N LEU A 105 9.14 -5.08 2.13
CA LEU A 105 7.72 -4.80 2.18
C LEU A 105 7.52 -3.36 1.69
N ASN A 106 6.81 -3.21 0.59
CA ASN A 106 6.55 -1.93 -0.05
C ASN A 106 5.09 -1.55 0.07
N GLU A 107 4.37 -1.36 -1.03
CA GLU A 107 3.00 -0.89 -0.94
C GLU A 107 2.07 -1.88 -0.23
N LEU A 108 1.14 -1.34 0.56
CA LEU A 108 0.25 -2.08 1.44
C LEU A 108 -1.22 -1.90 1.08
N GLU A 109 -2.04 -2.92 1.31
CA GLU A 109 -3.50 -2.78 1.32
C GLU A 109 -4.16 -3.69 2.36
N PHE A 110 -5.19 -3.19 3.06
CA PHE A 110 -5.92 -3.97 4.06
C PHE A 110 -7.18 -4.60 3.44
N ILE A 111 -7.17 -5.91 3.26
CA ILE A 111 -8.22 -6.66 2.56
C ILE A 111 -8.69 -7.79 3.46
N ASP A 112 -9.98 -7.79 3.81
CA ASP A 112 -10.64 -8.84 4.59
C ASP A 112 -9.89 -9.27 5.87
N GLY A 113 -9.41 -8.28 6.63
CA GLY A 113 -8.74 -8.51 7.91
C GLY A 113 -7.26 -8.91 7.78
N LYS A 114 -6.69 -8.83 6.58
CA LYS A 114 -5.28 -9.14 6.30
C LYS A 114 -4.57 -7.94 5.68
N ILE A 115 -3.27 -7.84 5.92
CA ILE A 115 -2.41 -6.85 5.28
C ILE A 115 -1.78 -7.53 4.06
N TRP A 116 -2.04 -6.98 2.88
CA TRP A 116 -1.41 -7.38 1.64
C TRP A 116 -0.22 -6.46 1.42
N ALA A 117 0.94 -7.00 1.09
CA ALA A 117 2.14 -6.21 0.87
C ALA A 117 2.84 -6.62 -0.41
N ASN A 118 3.11 -5.67 -1.30
CA ASN A 118 4.07 -5.88 -2.37
C ASN A 118 5.45 -6.18 -1.77
N VAL A 119 6.17 -7.14 -2.36
CA VAL A 119 7.60 -7.35 -2.05
C VAL A 119 8.42 -6.73 -3.18
N TYR A 120 9.09 -5.62 -2.89
CA TYR A 120 9.81 -4.79 -3.86
C TYR A 120 10.75 -5.62 -4.73
N VAL A 121 10.91 -5.22 -5.99
CA VAL A 121 11.65 -5.90 -7.08
C VAL A 121 11.20 -7.33 -7.42
N THR A 122 10.10 -7.81 -6.84
CA THR A 122 9.51 -9.11 -7.17
C THR A 122 8.08 -8.96 -7.68
N ASP A 123 7.58 -10.01 -8.34
CA ASP A 123 6.20 -10.07 -8.83
C ASP A 123 5.30 -10.79 -7.81
N ARG A 124 5.50 -10.51 -6.52
CA ARG A 124 4.83 -11.20 -5.43
C ARG A 124 4.15 -10.23 -4.48
N ILE A 125 3.00 -10.66 -3.97
CA ILE A 125 2.32 -10.05 -2.85
C ILE A 125 2.25 -11.07 -1.72
N VAL A 126 2.63 -10.68 -0.51
CA VAL A 126 2.45 -11.52 0.69
C VAL A 126 1.20 -11.08 1.44
N VAL A 127 0.43 -12.05 1.93
CA VAL A 127 -0.75 -11.82 2.77
C VAL A 127 -0.37 -12.10 4.21
N ILE A 128 -0.44 -11.07 5.05
CA ILE A 128 0.09 -11.04 6.41
C ILE A 128 -1.07 -11.00 7.40
N ASP A 129 -1.01 -11.85 8.42
CA ASP A 129 -1.92 -11.78 9.57
C ASP A 129 -1.51 -10.63 10.50
N PRO A 130 -2.36 -9.61 10.72
CA PRO A 130 -2.02 -8.47 11.57
C PRO A 130 -1.90 -8.84 13.07
N SER A 131 -2.43 -9.99 13.48
CA SER A 131 -2.37 -10.44 14.87
C SER A 131 -0.95 -10.83 15.29
N ASP A 132 -0.16 -11.45 14.40
CA ASP A 132 1.16 -11.99 14.74
C ASP A 132 2.26 -11.74 13.69
N GLY A 133 1.94 -11.19 12.52
CA GLY A 133 2.89 -10.91 11.45
C GLY A 133 3.26 -12.13 10.59
N LYS A 134 2.57 -13.27 10.72
CA LYS A 134 2.84 -14.42 9.85
C LYS A 134 2.28 -14.18 8.45
N VAL A 135 3.07 -14.55 7.45
CA VAL A 135 2.58 -14.68 6.07
C VAL A 135 1.73 -15.94 5.98
N CYS A 136 0.44 -15.77 5.67
CA CYS A 136 -0.52 -16.87 5.55
C CYS A 136 -0.77 -17.29 4.09
N ALA A 137 -0.47 -16.41 3.12
CA ALA A 137 -0.55 -16.73 1.69
C ALA A 137 0.42 -15.85 0.89
N GLU A 138 0.67 -16.23 -0.35
CA GLU A 138 1.46 -15.49 -1.33
C GLU A 138 0.68 -15.50 -2.65
N VAL A 139 0.62 -14.35 -3.31
CA VAL A 139 -0.01 -14.19 -4.62
C VAL A 139 1.10 -13.99 -5.65
N ASP A 140 1.19 -14.92 -6.60
CA ASP A 140 2.09 -14.83 -7.75
C ASP A 140 1.45 -13.94 -8.83
N CYS A 141 2.08 -12.81 -9.12
CA CYS A 141 1.62 -11.81 -10.07
C CYS A 141 2.47 -11.80 -11.36
N SER A 142 3.37 -12.77 -11.55
CA SER A 142 4.31 -12.82 -12.68
C SER A 142 3.64 -12.85 -14.06
N GLY A 143 2.39 -13.31 -14.13
CA GLY A 143 1.59 -13.36 -15.36
C GLY A 143 0.89 -12.05 -15.74
N ILE A 144 0.80 -11.06 -14.84
CA ILE A 144 -0.03 -9.86 -15.06
C ILE A 144 0.64 -8.88 -16.03
N TYR A 145 1.91 -8.55 -15.77
CA TYR A 145 2.74 -7.74 -16.67
C TYR A 145 4.15 -8.32 -16.75
N PRO A 146 4.38 -9.30 -17.66
CA PRO A 146 5.61 -10.06 -17.73
C PRO A 146 6.84 -9.18 -17.96
N ARG A 147 7.99 -9.60 -17.41
CA ARG A 147 9.26 -8.85 -17.53
C ARG A 147 9.68 -8.56 -18.97
N SER A 148 9.31 -9.42 -19.93
CA SER A 148 9.59 -9.20 -21.36
C SER A 148 8.86 -8.01 -21.98
N GLN A 149 7.83 -7.48 -21.32
CA GLN A 149 7.06 -6.32 -21.77
C GLN A 149 7.51 -5.01 -21.12
N ARG A 150 8.34 -5.10 -20.07
CA ARG A 150 8.86 -3.96 -19.29
C ARG A 150 9.97 -3.25 -20.05
N ARG A 151 9.96 -1.93 -20.00
CA ARG A 151 10.88 -1.08 -20.78
C ARG A 151 11.97 -0.46 -19.92
N ILE A 152 11.71 -0.31 -18.62
CA ILE A 152 12.62 0.33 -17.67
C ILE A 152 12.85 -0.63 -16.50
N GLU A 153 14.05 -0.62 -15.93
CA GLU A 153 14.42 -1.51 -14.82
C GLU A 153 13.51 -1.32 -13.59
N ASP A 154 13.00 -0.11 -13.38
CA ASP A 154 12.08 0.24 -12.29
C ASP A 154 10.59 -0.04 -12.60
N ASP A 155 10.25 -0.77 -13.68
CA ASP A 155 8.88 -1.21 -13.98
C ASP A 155 8.42 -2.35 -13.06
N VAL A 156 8.44 -2.13 -11.74
CA VAL A 156 8.15 -3.14 -10.73
C VAL A 156 6.70 -3.10 -10.28
N LEU A 157 6.15 -4.28 -9.94
CA LEU A 157 4.84 -4.40 -9.29
C LEU A 157 4.84 -3.58 -7.99
N ASN A 158 3.93 -2.60 -7.91
CA ASN A 158 3.77 -1.74 -6.75
C ASN A 158 2.46 -0.97 -6.87
N GLY A 159 1.54 -1.17 -5.93
CA GLY A 159 0.20 -0.61 -5.99
C GLY A 159 -0.84 -1.72 -5.88
N ILE A 160 -1.58 -1.70 -4.77
CA ILE A 160 -2.69 -2.60 -4.47
C ILE A 160 -3.83 -1.71 -4.01
N ALA A 161 -5.03 -1.88 -4.55
CA ALA A 161 -6.22 -1.18 -4.08
C ALA A 161 -7.40 -2.15 -3.99
N PHE A 162 -8.20 -1.98 -2.94
CA PHE A 162 -9.39 -2.79 -2.71
C PHE A 162 -10.64 -1.91 -2.62
N ASP A 163 -11.59 -2.16 -3.52
CA ASP A 163 -12.92 -1.58 -3.42
C ASP A 163 -13.81 -2.48 -2.55
N SER A 164 -13.98 -2.09 -1.29
CA SER A 164 -14.82 -2.83 -0.34
C SER A 164 -16.31 -2.90 -0.73
N ALA A 165 -16.80 -1.98 -1.57
CA ALA A 165 -18.21 -1.97 -1.99
C ALA A 165 -18.49 -3.04 -3.06
N SER A 166 -17.58 -3.19 -4.03
CA SER A 166 -17.71 -4.17 -5.11
C SER A 166 -16.95 -5.48 -4.85
N GLY A 167 -16.01 -5.49 -3.89
CA GLY A 167 -15.11 -6.60 -3.61
C GLY A 167 -13.98 -6.75 -4.62
N LYS A 168 -13.76 -5.76 -5.49
CA LYS A 168 -12.75 -5.80 -6.55
C LYS A 168 -11.37 -5.44 -6.01
N ILE A 169 -10.37 -6.14 -6.54
CA ILE A 169 -8.96 -5.89 -6.25
C ILE A 169 -8.29 -5.38 -7.52
N TYR A 170 -7.51 -4.32 -7.37
CA TYR A 170 -6.77 -3.70 -8.46
C TYR A 170 -5.27 -3.73 -8.18
N LEU A 171 -4.49 -4.08 -9.19
CA LEU A 171 -3.03 -4.08 -9.13
C LEU A 171 -2.43 -3.22 -10.25
N THR A 172 -1.32 -2.55 -9.95
CA THR A 172 -0.52 -1.83 -10.94
C THR A 172 0.96 -1.92 -10.57
N GLY A 173 1.80 -1.18 -11.29
CA GLY A 173 3.22 -1.03 -10.99
C GLY A 173 3.74 0.34 -11.38
N LYS A 174 4.96 0.61 -10.94
CA LYS A 174 5.68 1.83 -11.32
C LYS A 174 5.81 1.85 -12.86
N ASN A 175 5.35 2.93 -13.48
CA ASN A 175 5.34 3.14 -14.94
C ASN A 175 4.55 2.11 -15.77
N TRP A 176 3.72 1.26 -15.16
CA TRP A 176 2.91 0.32 -15.92
C TRP A 176 1.87 1.08 -16.76
N PRO A 177 1.59 0.64 -18.00
CA PRO A 177 0.63 1.33 -18.87
C PRO A 177 -0.84 1.07 -18.47
N CYS A 178 -1.10 0.13 -17.56
CA CYS A 178 -2.44 -0.34 -17.23
C CYS A 178 -2.58 -0.63 -15.73
N LEU A 179 -3.80 -0.43 -15.23
CA LEU A 179 -4.29 -0.99 -13.98
C LEU A 179 -5.03 -2.30 -14.29
N TYR A 180 -4.83 -3.32 -13.48
CA TYR A 180 -5.43 -4.64 -13.66
C TYR A 180 -6.45 -4.90 -12.56
N GLU A 181 -7.72 -5.08 -12.92
CA GLU A 181 -8.69 -5.74 -12.03
C GLU A 181 -8.37 -7.23 -12.01
N ILE A 182 -8.18 -7.80 -10.82
CA ILE A 182 -7.82 -9.21 -10.66
C ILE A 182 -8.86 -9.98 -9.85
N SER A 183 -8.87 -11.30 -10.09
CA SER A 183 -9.53 -12.27 -9.21
C SER A 183 -8.52 -13.33 -8.84
N ILE A 184 -8.58 -13.83 -7.62
CA ILE A 184 -7.63 -14.82 -7.12
C ILE A 184 -8.39 -16.13 -6.91
N GLU A 185 -7.95 -17.17 -7.62
CA GLU A 185 -8.52 -18.50 -7.42
C GLU A 185 -8.29 -18.97 -5.98
N GLY A 186 -9.37 -19.37 -5.30
CA GLY A 186 -9.31 -19.85 -3.92
C GLY A 186 -9.37 -18.77 -2.83
N ILE A 187 -9.22 -17.49 -3.15
CA ILE A 187 -9.52 -16.36 -2.24
C ILE A 187 -10.74 -15.64 -2.79
N ARG A 188 -11.89 -15.77 -2.12
CA ARG A 188 -13.09 -14.98 -2.43
C ARG A 188 -13.25 -13.90 -1.38
N PRO A 189 -12.89 -12.63 -1.68
CA PRO A 189 -13.18 -11.55 -0.78
C PRO A 189 -14.70 -11.41 -0.61
N GLY A 190 -15.18 -11.19 0.62
CA GLY A 190 -16.55 -10.70 0.82
C GLY A 190 -17.73 -11.68 0.86
N ARG A 191 -17.57 -12.99 1.16
CA ARG A 191 -18.72 -13.77 1.68
C ARG A 191 -18.67 -13.88 3.20
N ARG A 192 -19.26 -12.90 3.89
CA ARG A 192 -19.83 -13.15 5.22
C ARG A 192 -20.94 -14.21 5.05
N LYS A 193 -20.83 -15.34 5.75
CA LYS A 193 -21.99 -16.19 6.03
C LYS A 193 -22.91 -15.49 7.03
#